data_AF-A0A7T5RCT7-F1
#
_entry.id   AF-A0A7T5RCT7-F1
#
_cell.length_a   1.000
_cell.length_b   1.000
_cell.length_c   1.000
_cell.angle_alpha   90.00
_cell.angle_beta   90.00
_cell.angle_gamma   90.00
#
_symmetry.space_group_name_H-M   'P 1'
#
loop_
_entity.id
_entity.type
_entity.pdbx_description
1 polymer ?
#
loop_
_entity_poly.entity_id
_entity_poly.type
_entity_poly.pdbx_seq_one_letter_code
_entity_poly.pdbx_strand_id
1 'polypeptide(L)'
;MKNKVEQTVEEYGKQLDQLNILHEFIEHPAFVEVSDVMNFLGLPLKLSSATLLMKADDDYVALIRRGDTRLDLEKTKKLLSVKKLNIASKEEFSRLTGLEPGAAHYLTGFKTFIDRQVLENEYVYGGSGSLLVTTKYKSSDLTKIPNSVVVDITAGDALDSLERSDNKRILSGITPSGNALHIGNYFGAVKPQIELQNRNLEVYYFVADLHALTTVKDREKLEDNITNVVLDYLALGLDPEKCVFFRQSQVPAHSQLAVVLANYISFGQMQRMHAFKDKLQFGAEVESINMGLFNYPILMAADILLYKPYGVPVGEDQRQHIELTRDIAGNFNKTYSNDLFPLPEPLISKETGKIVGTDGTRKMSKSLGNVIGIFDDYEVIKKQIMSAYTDPNRKRATDPGKIEGNTVFMYHDIINQNKDMVEEMKTKYKAGEIGDVEVKEKLVEAHKLYFAEARARRKEFEGDLQLVKNILLEGSKKASTIANTTLEEAYKLIGIKNKLN
;
A
#
# COMPACT_ATOMS: atom_id res chain seq x y z
N MET A 1 12.20 -39.90 -20.57
CA MET A 1 11.73 -38.59 -20.05
C MET A 1 11.34 -37.64 -21.18
N LYS A 2 12.19 -37.37 -22.18
CA LYS A 2 11.86 -36.51 -23.34
C LYS A 2 10.55 -36.88 -24.06
N ASN A 3 10.39 -38.15 -24.49
CA ASN A 3 9.16 -38.63 -25.14
C ASN A 3 7.88 -38.47 -24.29
N LYS A 4 7.98 -38.51 -22.95
CA LYS A 4 6.81 -38.37 -22.07
C LYS A 4 6.41 -36.90 -21.93
N VAL A 5 7.39 -36.01 -21.88
CA VAL A 5 7.18 -34.55 -21.84
C VAL A 5 6.56 -34.06 -23.15
N GLU A 6 7.12 -34.48 -24.29
CA GLU A 6 6.60 -34.14 -25.63
C GLU A 6 5.14 -34.61 -25.77
N GLN A 7 4.83 -35.85 -25.36
CA GLN A 7 3.47 -36.37 -25.41
C GLN A 7 2.48 -35.56 -24.54
N THR A 8 2.84 -35.20 -23.30
CA THR A 8 1.97 -34.42 -22.40
C THR A 8 1.68 -33.03 -22.96
N VAL A 9 2.70 -32.33 -23.48
CA VAL A 9 2.54 -31.00 -24.07
C VAL A 9 1.73 -31.06 -25.36
N GLU A 10 1.93 -32.07 -26.21
CA GLU A 10 1.14 -32.28 -27.43
C GLU A 10 -0.33 -32.59 -27.14
N GLU A 11 -0.62 -33.45 -26.16
CA GLU A 11 -1.98 -33.75 -25.73
C GLU A 11 -2.68 -32.50 -25.20
N TYR A 12 -1.97 -31.68 -24.43
CA TYR A 12 -2.47 -30.40 -23.93
C TYR A 12 -2.73 -29.38 -25.07
N GLY A 13 -1.81 -29.27 -26.03
CA GLY A 13 -1.97 -28.42 -27.22
C GLY A 13 -3.22 -28.76 -28.03
N LYS A 14 -3.47 -30.06 -28.26
CA LYS A 14 -4.70 -30.52 -28.94
C LYS A 14 -5.98 -30.09 -28.22
N GLN A 15 -5.96 -30.06 -26.88
CA GLN A 15 -7.13 -29.59 -26.11
C GLN A 15 -7.32 -28.08 -26.25
N LEU A 16 -6.24 -27.30 -26.20
CA LEU A 16 -6.29 -25.85 -26.43
C LEU A 16 -6.82 -25.52 -27.84
N ASP A 17 -6.38 -26.26 -28.85
CA ASP A 17 -6.84 -26.13 -30.23
C ASP A 17 -8.35 -26.41 -30.36
N GLN A 18 -8.84 -27.49 -29.73
CA GLN A 18 -10.27 -27.83 -29.71
C GLN A 18 -11.13 -26.73 -29.07
N LEU A 19 -10.58 -26.04 -28.07
CA LEU A 19 -11.24 -24.91 -27.41
C LEU A 19 -11.05 -23.58 -28.15
N ASN A 20 -10.33 -23.56 -29.27
CA ASN A 20 -9.92 -22.35 -29.99
C ASN A 20 -9.20 -21.34 -29.06
N ILE A 21 -8.30 -21.82 -28.20
CA ILE A 21 -7.46 -20.98 -27.34
C ILE A 21 -6.16 -20.69 -28.07
N LEU A 22 -5.91 -19.42 -28.40
CA LEU A 22 -4.67 -19.01 -29.03
C LEU A 22 -3.50 -19.19 -28.06
N HIS A 23 -2.51 -20.00 -28.44
CA HIS A 23 -1.40 -20.35 -27.58
C HIS A 23 -0.07 -20.53 -28.34
N GLU A 24 1.03 -20.43 -27.60
CA GLU A 24 2.40 -20.66 -28.05
C GLU A 24 3.18 -21.38 -26.94
N PHE A 25 3.90 -22.46 -27.27
CA PHE A 25 4.75 -23.17 -26.32
C PHE A 25 6.18 -22.63 -26.37
N ILE A 26 6.76 -22.42 -25.19
CA ILE A 26 8.10 -21.85 -25.01
C ILE A 26 8.92 -22.78 -24.12
N GLU A 27 10.02 -23.29 -24.66
CA GLU A 27 10.94 -24.16 -23.92
C GLU A 27 11.85 -23.36 -22.98
N HIS A 28 12.12 -23.92 -21.80
CA HIS A 28 13.03 -23.35 -20.81
C HIS A 28 13.68 -24.46 -19.96
N PRO A 29 14.76 -24.18 -19.20
CA PRO A 29 15.30 -25.12 -18.21
C PRO A 29 14.24 -25.58 -17.20
N ALA A 30 14.47 -26.72 -16.55
CA ALA A 30 13.50 -27.26 -15.60
C ALA A 30 13.31 -26.31 -14.41
N PHE A 31 12.11 -25.75 -14.27
CA PHE A 31 11.73 -24.86 -13.18
C PHE A 31 10.44 -25.31 -12.52
N VAL A 32 10.40 -25.23 -11.18
CA VAL A 32 9.21 -25.56 -10.37
C VAL A 32 8.41 -24.30 -10.04
N GLU A 33 9.10 -23.20 -9.72
CA GLU A 33 8.48 -21.95 -9.36
C GLU A 33 8.25 -21.06 -10.59
N VAL A 34 7.07 -20.45 -10.66
CA VAL A 34 6.69 -19.56 -11.76
C VAL A 34 7.63 -18.35 -11.86
N SER A 35 8.20 -17.89 -10.75
CA SER A 35 9.17 -16.80 -10.74
C SER A 35 10.43 -17.12 -11.54
N ASP A 36 10.89 -18.37 -11.50
CA ASP A 36 12.14 -18.75 -12.18
C ASP A 36 11.94 -18.79 -13.70
N VAL A 37 10.77 -19.27 -14.14
CA VAL A 37 10.34 -19.21 -15.55
C VAL A 37 10.30 -17.76 -16.03
N MET A 38 9.61 -16.89 -15.30
CA MET A 38 9.43 -15.49 -15.72
C MET A 38 10.76 -14.73 -15.74
N ASN A 39 11.64 -14.98 -14.76
CA ASN A 39 12.99 -14.42 -14.74
C ASN A 39 13.82 -14.88 -15.95
N PHE A 40 13.75 -16.17 -16.31
CA PHE A 40 14.43 -16.70 -17.50
C PHE A 40 13.93 -16.06 -18.79
N LEU A 41 12.63 -15.81 -18.90
CA LEU A 41 12.03 -15.14 -20.06
C LEU A 41 12.24 -13.61 -20.08
N GLY A 42 12.79 -13.02 -19.01
CA GLY A 42 12.93 -11.56 -18.88
C GLY A 42 11.58 -10.84 -18.76
N LEU A 43 10.56 -11.53 -18.24
CA LEU A 43 9.18 -11.03 -18.15
C LEU A 43 8.77 -10.80 -16.69
N PRO A 44 7.93 -9.79 -16.39
CA PRO A 44 7.47 -9.55 -15.03
C PRO A 44 6.44 -10.59 -14.58
N LEU A 45 6.41 -10.90 -13.28
CA LEU A 45 5.47 -11.87 -12.67
C LEU A 45 3.99 -11.58 -12.97
N LYS A 46 3.61 -10.32 -13.23
CA LYS A 46 2.24 -9.95 -13.63
C LYS A 46 1.78 -10.59 -14.95
N LEU A 47 2.70 -11.05 -15.79
CA LEU A 47 2.33 -11.78 -17.01
C LEU A 47 2.17 -13.28 -16.76
N SER A 48 2.41 -13.79 -15.56
CA SER A 48 2.25 -15.22 -15.27
C SER A 48 0.87 -15.58 -14.74
N SER A 49 0.43 -16.79 -15.02
CA SER A 49 -0.80 -17.40 -14.49
C SER A 49 -0.47 -18.74 -13.82
N ALA A 50 -0.84 -18.88 -12.55
CA ALA A 50 -0.70 -20.10 -11.77
C ALA A 50 -2.05 -20.78 -11.59
N THR A 51 -2.11 -22.08 -11.89
CA THR A 51 -3.27 -22.93 -11.61
C THR A 51 -3.07 -23.66 -10.28
N LEU A 52 -4.01 -23.48 -9.36
CA LEU A 52 -4.03 -24.11 -8.04
C LEU A 52 -5.19 -25.09 -7.96
N LEU A 53 -4.96 -26.29 -7.45
CA LEU A 53 -6.04 -27.20 -7.07
C LEU A 53 -6.34 -27.01 -5.57
N MET A 54 -7.58 -26.65 -5.26
CA MET A 54 -8.03 -26.37 -3.90
C MET A 54 -9.05 -27.42 -3.46
N LYS A 55 -8.89 -27.92 -2.24
CA LYS A 55 -9.86 -28.74 -1.52
C LYS A 55 -10.85 -27.83 -0.80
N ALA A 56 -12.10 -27.86 -1.23
CA ALA A 56 -13.19 -27.02 -0.77
C ALA A 56 -14.25 -27.91 -0.08
N ASP A 57 -14.23 -27.93 1.26
CA ASP A 57 -14.91 -28.94 2.08
C ASP A 57 -14.57 -30.38 1.62
N ASP A 58 -15.53 -31.09 1.01
CA ASP A 58 -15.37 -32.48 0.53
C ASP A 58 -15.09 -32.58 -0.99
N ASP A 59 -15.06 -31.45 -1.70
CA ASP A 59 -14.86 -31.35 -3.16
C ASP A 59 -13.52 -30.69 -3.54
N TYR A 60 -13.20 -30.71 -4.85
CA TYR A 60 -12.01 -30.04 -5.41
C TYR A 60 -12.39 -29.04 -6.51
N VAL A 61 -11.75 -27.87 -6.48
CA VAL A 61 -11.92 -26.81 -7.47
C VAL A 61 -10.55 -26.32 -7.96
N ALA A 62 -10.47 -25.93 -9.23
CA ALA A 62 -9.27 -25.30 -9.79
C ALA A 62 -9.40 -23.78 -9.71
N LEU A 63 -8.34 -23.09 -9.28
CA LEU A 63 -8.26 -21.62 -9.28
C LEU A 63 -7.11 -21.20 -10.18
N ILE A 64 -7.37 -20.30 -11.13
CA ILE A 64 -6.33 -19.68 -11.97
C ILE A 64 -6.15 -18.25 -11.48
N ARG A 65 -4.93 -17.89 -11.08
CA ARG A 65 -4.60 -16.53 -10.62
C ARG A 65 -3.33 -16.01 -11.26
N ARG A 66 -3.13 -14.70 -11.24
CA ARG A 66 -1.89 -14.07 -11.69
C ARG A 66 -0.75 -14.33 -10.69
N GLY A 67 0.47 -14.58 -11.14
CA GLY A 67 1.56 -15.02 -10.26
C GLY A 67 1.98 -14.00 -9.19
N ASP A 68 1.82 -12.70 -9.48
CA ASP A 68 2.07 -11.57 -8.57
C ASP A 68 0.95 -11.32 -7.53
N THR A 69 -0.20 -11.96 -7.68
CA THR A 69 -1.33 -11.83 -6.77
C THR A 69 -1.30 -12.88 -5.66
N ARG A 70 -2.03 -12.67 -4.56
CA ARG A 70 -2.24 -13.70 -3.51
C ARG A 70 -3.71 -14.04 -3.44
N LEU A 71 -4.01 -15.33 -3.25
CA LEU A 71 -5.37 -15.80 -3.02
C LEU A 71 -5.90 -15.23 -1.70
N ASP A 72 -7.08 -14.62 -1.72
CA ASP A 72 -7.80 -14.20 -0.53
C ASP A 72 -8.69 -15.37 -0.08
N LEU A 73 -8.25 -16.08 0.97
CA LEU A 73 -8.93 -17.30 1.43
C LEU A 73 -10.34 -17.03 1.95
N GLU A 74 -10.58 -15.90 2.62
CA GLU A 74 -11.90 -15.59 3.18
C GLU A 74 -12.88 -15.17 2.08
N LYS A 75 -12.41 -14.34 1.15
CA LYS A 75 -13.18 -13.97 -0.05
C LYS A 75 -13.51 -15.20 -0.89
N THR A 76 -12.54 -16.10 -1.07
CA THR A 76 -12.73 -17.33 -1.85
C THR A 76 -13.68 -18.30 -1.15
N LYS A 77 -13.57 -18.50 0.17
CA LYS A 77 -14.52 -19.32 0.95
C LYS A 77 -15.95 -18.80 0.82
N LYS A 78 -16.14 -17.49 0.95
CA LYS A 78 -17.45 -16.85 0.82
C LYS A 78 -18.02 -17.02 -0.58
N LEU A 79 -17.19 -16.87 -1.62
CA LEU A 79 -17.59 -17.08 -3.01
C LEU A 79 -17.98 -18.54 -3.29
N LEU A 80 -17.21 -19.49 -2.77
CA LEU A 80 -17.48 -20.92 -2.93
C LEU A 80 -18.58 -21.44 -2.00
N SER A 81 -19.02 -20.65 -1.02
CA SER A 81 -19.96 -21.05 0.03
C SER A 81 -19.50 -22.27 0.84
N VAL A 82 -18.20 -22.33 1.16
CA VAL A 82 -17.55 -23.45 1.89
C VAL A 82 -17.02 -23.02 3.25
N LYS A 83 -16.94 -23.98 4.18
CA LYS A 83 -16.39 -23.74 5.53
C LYS A 83 -14.87 -23.88 5.56
N LYS A 84 -14.34 -24.87 4.84
CA LYS A 84 -12.91 -25.17 4.77
C LYS A 84 -12.41 -25.03 3.33
N LEU A 85 -11.27 -24.39 3.19
CA LEU A 85 -10.58 -24.25 1.91
C LEU A 85 -9.07 -24.40 2.15
N ASN A 86 -8.47 -25.43 1.55
CA ASN A 86 -7.04 -25.71 1.65
C ASN A 86 -6.48 -26.02 0.26
N ILE A 87 -5.19 -25.79 0.05
CA ILE A 87 -4.53 -26.30 -1.16
C ILE A 87 -4.48 -27.83 -1.12
N ALA A 88 -4.69 -28.49 -2.26
CA ALA A 88 -4.52 -29.94 -2.35
C ALA A 88 -3.07 -30.33 -2.03
N SER A 89 -2.87 -31.45 -1.33
CA SER A 89 -1.52 -31.99 -1.08
C SER A 89 -0.84 -32.37 -2.39
N LYS A 90 0.49 -32.55 -2.38
CA LYS A 90 1.23 -33.00 -3.58
C LYS A 90 0.71 -34.35 -4.08
N GLU A 91 0.42 -35.28 -3.16
CA GLU A 91 -0.12 -36.61 -3.45
C GLU A 91 -1.56 -36.52 -3.99
N GLU A 92 -2.41 -35.67 -3.39
CA GLU A 92 -3.77 -35.42 -3.88
C GLU A 92 -3.73 -34.82 -5.29
N PHE A 93 -2.87 -33.82 -5.53
CA PHE A 93 -2.69 -33.17 -6.82
C PHE A 93 -2.24 -34.16 -7.90
N SER A 94 -1.15 -34.91 -7.68
CA SER A 94 -0.66 -35.87 -8.67
C SER A 94 -1.66 -36.98 -8.96
N ARG A 95 -2.36 -37.48 -7.95
CA ARG A 95 -3.38 -38.53 -8.12
C ARG A 95 -4.59 -38.03 -8.91
N LEU A 96 -5.03 -36.80 -8.66
CA LEU A 96 -6.24 -36.23 -9.27
C LEU A 96 -5.99 -35.67 -10.68
N THR A 97 -4.79 -35.16 -10.96
CA THR A 97 -4.49 -34.47 -12.22
C THR A 97 -3.58 -35.28 -13.15
N GLY A 98 -2.84 -36.26 -12.63
CA GLY A 98 -1.79 -36.97 -13.37
C GLY A 98 -0.52 -36.13 -13.59
N LEU A 99 -0.46 -34.91 -13.07
CA LEU A 99 0.65 -33.96 -13.24
C LEU A 99 1.57 -33.91 -12.02
N GLU A 100 2.80 -33.45 -12.24
CA GLU A 100 3.72 -33.11 -11.15
C GLU A 100 3.41 -31.70 -10.62
N PRO A 101 3.49 -31.47 -9.29
CA PRO A 101 3.35 -30.14 -8.73
C PRO A 101 4.34 -29.14 -9.38
N GLY A 102 3.85 -27.96 -9.75
CA GLY A 102 4.61 -26.96 -10.51
C GLY A 102 4.38 -27.03 -12.02
N ALA A 103 3.95 -28.17 -12.56
CA ALA A 103 3.66 -28.35 -13.98
C ALA A 103 2.18 -28.08 -14.34
N ALA A 104 1.39 -27.57 -13.39
CA ALA A 104 -0.05 -27.41 -13.54
C ALA A 104 -0.42 -26.53 -14.75
N HIS A 105 -1.12 -27.11 -15.71
CA HIS A 105 -1.86 -26.38 -16.75
C HIS A 105 -3.33 -26.18 -16.31
N TYR A 106 -4.24 -25.73 -17.17
CA TYR A 106 -5.66 -25.69 -16.76
C TYR A 106 -6.18 -27.13 -16.52
N LEU A 107 -6.91 -27.37 -15.45
CA LEU A 107 -7.25 -28.74 -15.04
C LEU A 107 -8.63 -29.15 -15.58
N THR A 108 -8.65 -30.09 -16.53
CA THR A 108 -9.90 -30.68 -17.03
C THR A 108 -10.62 -31.48 -15.94
N GLY A 109 -11.95 -31.43 -15.90
CA GLY A 109 -12.77 -32.20 -14.96
C GLY A 109 -13.04 -31.51 -13.62
N PHE A 110 -12.45 -30.32 -13.39
CA PHE A 110 -12.72 -29.50 -12.20
C PHE A 110 -13.49 -28.24 -12.57
N LYS A 111 -14.37 -27.78 -11.68
CA LYS A 111 -14.92 -26.43 -11.77
C LYS A 111 -13.76 -25.45 -11.60
N THR A 112 -13.59 -24.56 -12.57
CA THR A 112 -12.46 -23.65 -12.64
C THR A 112 -12.89 -22.23 -12.34
N PHE A 113 -12.16 -21.54 -11.47
CA PHE A 113 -12.41 -20.14 -11.14
C PHE A 113 -11.21 -19.33 -11.58
N ILE A 114 -11.42 -18.45 -12.56
CA ILE A 114 -10.38 -17.62 -13.14
C ILE A 114 -10.44 -16.27 -12.46
N ASP A 115 -9.39 -15.90 -11.73
CA ASP A 115 -9.30 -14.56 -11.19
C ASP A 115 -9.26 -13.55 -12.34
N ARG A 116 -10.12 -12.54 -12.26
CA ARG A 116 -10.27 -11.50 -13.29
C ARG A 116 -8.96 -10.80 -13.65
N GLN A 117 -7.99 -10.70 -12.72
CA GLN A 117 -6.70 -10.07 -12.98
C GLN A 117 -5.84 -10.82 -13.99
N VAL A 118 -6.10 -12.12 -14.20
CA VAL A 118 -5.46 -12.92 -15.26
C VAL A 118 -5.81 -12.35 -16.65
N LEU A 119 -6.99 -11.76 -16.79
CA LEU A 119 -7.52 -11.25 -18.06
C LEU A 119 -7.08 -9.80 -18.35
N GLU A 120 -6.34 -9.15 -17.45
CA GLU A 120 -5.92 -7.74 -17.59
C GLU A 120 -4.80 -7.54 -18.61
N ASN A 121 -3.98 -8.55 -18.86
CA ASN A 121 -2.93 -8.52 -19.86
C ASN A 121 -3.38 -9.26 -21.12
N GLU A 122 -2.99 -8.80 -22.32
CA GLU A 122 -3.36 -9.47 -23.58
C GLU A 122 -2.89 -10.94 -23.62
N TYR A 123 -1.69 -11.19 -23.11
CA TYR A 123 -1.11 -12.53 -23.00
C TYR A 123 -0.69 -12.84 -21.56
N VAL A 124 -0.83 -14.12 -21.19
CA VAL A 124 -0.35 -14.66 -19.91
C VAL A 124 0.39 -15.98 -20.10
N TYR A 125 1.30 -16.29 -19.17
CA TYR A 125 2.22 -17.42 -19.23
C TYR A 125 1.89 -18.40 -18.10
N GLY A 126 1.48 -19.62 -18.43
CA GLY A 126 1.12 -20.65 -17.46
C GLY A 126 1.68 -22.02 -17.81
N GLY A 127 1.54 -22.97 -16.89
CA GLY A 127 2.09 -24.31 -17.06
C GLY A 127 1.51 -25.03 -18.29
N SER A 128 2.27 -26.00 -18.80
CA SER A 128 1.94 -26.81 -19.98
C SER A 128 1.73 -28.29 -19.66
N GLY A 129 1.82 -28.69 -18.38
CA GLY A 129 1.97 -30.09 -17.98
C GLY A 129 3.42 -30.55 -17.87
N SER A 130 4.37 -29.67 -18.17
CA SER A 130 5.81 -29.92 -18.09
C SER A 130 6.54 -28.82 -17.30
N LEU A 131 7.59 -29.19 -16.59
CA LEU A 131 8.53 -28.25 -15.95
C LEU A 131 9.54 -27.63 -16.94
N LEU A 132 9.55 -28.10 -18.19
CA LEU A 132 10.48 -27.69 -19.25
C LEU A 132 9.84 -26.77 -20.30
N VAL A 133 8.51 -26.60 -20.24
CA VAL A 133 7.75 -25.86 -21.24
C VAL A 133 6.72 -25.00 -20.53
N THR A 134 6.64 -23.73 -20.90
CA THR A 134 5.57 -22.83 -20.50
C THR A 134 4.71 -22.51 -21.71
N THR A 135 3.42 -22.32 -21.46
CA THR A 135 2.47 -21.94 -22.50
C THR A 135 2.13 -20.46 -22.34
N LYS A 136 2.28 -19.71 -23.42
CA LYS A 136 1.77 -18.35 -23.55
C LYS A 136 0.37 -18.42 -24.16
N TYR A 137 -0.64 -17.91 -23.46
CA TYR A 137 -2.03 -17.88 -23.89
C TYR A 137 -2.46 -16.46 -24.21
N LYS A 138 -3.37 -16.28 -25.16
CA LYS A 138 -4.22 -15.10 -25.17
C LYS A 138 -5.16 -15.18 -23.97
N SER A 139 -5.04 -14.25 -23.02
CA SER A 139 -5.70 -14.36 -21.71
C SER A 139 -7.23 -14.43 -21.83
N SER A 140 -7.82 -13.65 -22.75
CA SER A 140 -9.26 -13.62 -23.00
C SER A 140 -9.82 -14.98 -23.42
N ASP A 141 -9.00 -15.84 -24.02
CA ASP A 141 -9.43 -17.16 -24.46
C ASP A 141 -9.52 -18.16 -23.32
N LEU A 142 -8.93 -17.88 -22.15
CA LEU A 142 -9.04 -18.75 -20.98
C LEU A 142 -10.49 -18.89 -20.48
N THR A 143 -11.39 -17.94 -20.80
CA THR A 143 -12.82 -18.08 -20.50
C THR A 143 -13.52 -19.16 -21.33
N LYS A 144 -12.86 -19.70 -22.38
CA LYS A 144 -13.35 -20.82 -23.19
C LYS A 144 -13.14 -22.17 -22.50
N ILE A 145 -12.38 -22.21 -21.41
CA ILE A 145 -12.18 -23.42 -20.60
C ILE A 145 -13.56 -23.91 -20.10
N PRO A 146 -13.94 -25.18 -20.33
CA PRO A 146 -15.21 -25.72 -19.86
C PRO A 146 -15.34 -25.63 -18.34
N ASN A 147 -16.56 -25.36 -17.86
CA ASN A 147 -16.84 -25.19 -16.42
C ASN A 147 -16.00 -24.12 -15.73
N SER A 148 -15.56 -23.09 -16.47
CA SER A 148 -14.86 -21.94 -15.92
C SER A 148 -15.80 -20.77 -15.60
N VAL A 149 -15.48 -20.03 -14.54
CA VAL A 149 -16.17 -18.78 -14.17
C VAL A 149 -15.12 -17.73 -13.82
N VAL A 150 -15.28 -16.52 -14.35
CA VAL A 150 -14.43 -15.38 -13.99
C VAL A 150 -14.90 -14.81 -12.66
N VAL A 151 -13.98 -14.67 -11.71
CA VAL A 151 -14.26 -14.25 -10.34
C VAL A 151 -13.22 -13.28 -9.82
N ASP A 152 -13.46 -12.73 -8.64
CA ASP A 152 -12.50 -11.93 -7.90
C ASP A 152 -12.14 -12.68 -6.62
N ILE A 153 -11.02 -13.40 -6.63
CA ILE A 153 -10.58 -14.32 -5.56
C ILE A 153 -9.20 -13.96 -5.02
N THR A 154 -8.55 -12.96 -5.59
CA THR A 154 -7.25 -12.47 -5.15
C THR A 154 -7.38 -11.20 -4.32
N ALA A 155 -6.44 -11.02 -3.40
CA ALA A 155 -6.21 -9.77 -2.70
C ALA A 155 -5.48 -8.82 -3.67
N GLY A 156 -6.25 -8.05 -4.46
CA GLY A 156 -5.73 -6.87 -5.13
C GLY A 156 -5.10 -5.91 -4.12
N ASP A 157 -4.23 -5.00 -4.57
CA ASP A 157 -3.84 -3.89 -3.71
C ASP A 157 -5.14 -3.17 -3.31
N ALA A 158 -5.35 -2.94 -2.01
CA ALA A 158 -6.64 -2.42 -1.53
C ALA A 158 -6.99 -1.09 -2.23
N LEU A 159 -5.96 -0.35 -2.67
CA LEU A 159 -6.04 0.86 -3.48
C LEU A 159 -6.54 0.61 -4.91
N ASP A 160 -6.11 -0.46 -5.58
CA ASP A 160 -6.54 -0.81 -6.95
C ASP A 160 -7.97 -1.35 -6.99
N SER A 161 -8.44 -1.94 -5.87
CA SER A 161 -9.85 -2.34 -5.73
C SER A 161 -10.82 -1.14 -5.63
N LEU A 162 -10.32 0.07 -5.36
CA LEU A 162 -11.12 1.30 -5.36
C LEU A 162 -11.45 1.80 -6.77
N GLU A 163 -10.70 1.36 -7.79
CA GLU A 163 -10.81 1.85 -9.18
C GLU A 163 -12.16 1.53 -9.84
N ARG A 164 -12.97 0.64 -9.26
CA ARG A 164 -14.16 0.05 -9.90
C ARG A 164 -15.48 0.42 -9.23
N SER A 165 -15.48 1.41 -8.33
CA SER A 165 -16.71 1.88 -7.68
C SER A 165 -16.79 3.40 -7.78
N ASP A 166 -17.84 3.88 -8.45
CA ASP A 166 -18.14 5.30 -8.47
C ASP A 166 -18.36 5.82 -7.05
N ASN A 167 -17.74 6.97 -6.78
CA ASN A 167 -18.02 7.83 -5.63
C ASN A 167 -17.69 7.26 -4.23
N LYS A 168 -16.62 6.45 -4.11
CA LYS A 168 -16.07 6.12 -2.78
C LYS A 168 -15.26 7.29 -2.22
N ARG A 169 -15.39 7.49 -0.91
CA ARG A 169 -14.65 8.49 -0.17
C ARG A 169 -13.43 7.90 0.54
N ILE A 170 -12.32 8.59 0.42
CA ILE A 170 -11.05 8.27 1.05
C ILE A 170 -10.61 9.43 1.92
N LEU A 171 -10.08 9.12 3.11
CA LEU A 171 -9.50 10.10 4.01
C LEU A 171 -8.08 9.68 4.37
N SER A 172 -7.14 10.61 4.35
CA SER A 172 -5.81 10.40 4.94
C SER A 172 -5.30 11.70 5.56
N GLY A 173 -4.50 11.59 6.61
CA GLY A 173 -3.98 12.74 7.34
C GLY A 173 -2.49 12.59 7.62
N ILE A 174 -1.81 13.73 7.79
CA ILE A 174 -0.42 13.76 8.22
C ILE A 174 -0.25 14.67 9.43
N THR A 175 0.48 14.17 10.44
CA THR A 175 0.81 14.97 11.62
C THR A 175 2.03 15.85 11.33
N PRO A 176 1.95 17.18 11.52
CA PRO A 176 3.09 18.09 11.38
C PRO A 176 4.03 17.98 12.59
N SER A 177 4.68 16.83 12.76
CA SER A 177 5.55 16.52 13.89
C SER A 177 7.04 16.87 13.67
N GLY A 178 7.43 17.27 12.46
CA GLY A 178 8.77 17.80 12.21
C GLY A 178 8.85 18.67 10.97
N ASN A 179 10.01 19.31 10.79
CA ASN A 179 10.16 20.46 9.90
C ASN A 179 9.70 20.28 8.43
N ALA A 180 10.24 19.33 7.65
CA ALA A 180 9.82 19.08 6.25
C ALA A 180 9.68 17.59 5.87
N LEU A 181 8.95 17.24 4.82
CA LEU A 181 8.80 15.84 4.39
C LEU A 181 10.13 15.25 3.89
N HIS A 182 10.36 13.97 4.20
CA HIS A 182 11.49 13.19 3.70
C HIS A 182 11.01 12.11 2.72
N ILE A 183 11.94 11.50 1.96
CA ILE A 183 11.58 10.52 0.91
C ILE A 183 10.74 9.35 1.46
N GLY A 184 10.98 8.95 2.72
CA GLY A 184 10.18 7.94 3.39
C GLY A 184 8.69 8.33 3.56
N ASN A 185 8.38 9.60 3.87
CA ASN A 185 6.98 10.06 3.89
C ASN A 185 6.42 10.13 2.47
N TYR A 186 7.21 10.61 1.52
CA TYR A 186 6.75 10.82 0.15
C TYR A 186 6.37 9.51 -0.52
N PHE A 187 7.29 8.56 -0.63
CA PHE A 187 7.00 7.28 -1.27
C PHE A 187 6.12 6.37 -0.41
N GLY A 188 6.14 6.56 0.91
CA GLY A 188 5.34 5.76 1.85
C GLY A 188 3.87 6.20 2.00
N ALA A 189 3.53 7.44 1.66
CA ALA A 189 2.17 7.95 1.86
C ALA A 189 1.76 9.04 0.86
N VAL A 190 2.58 10.08 0.69
CA VAL A 190 2.18 11.28 -0.08
C VAL A 190 2.02 10.99 -1.56
N LYS A 191 2.94 10.24 -2.17
CA LYS A 191 2.88 9.86 -3.58
C LYS A 191 1.63 8.99 -3.86
N PRO A 192 1.33 7.92 -3.09
CA PRO A 192 0.05 7.22 -3.22
C PRO A 192 -1.17 8.12 -3.08
N GLN A 193 -1.18 9.09 -2.15
CA GLN A 193 -2.27 10.06 -2.01
C GLN A 193 -2.41 10.93 -3.26
N ILE A 194 -1.30 11.40 -3.83
CA ILE A 194 -1.28 12.19 -5.07
C ILE A 194 -1.74 11.37 -6.27
N GLU A 195 -1.49 10.07 -6.29
CA GLU A 195 -2.01 9.18 -7.34
C GLU A 195 -3.51 8.95 -7.17
N LEU A 196 -4.00 8.80 -5.94
CA LEU A 196 -5.42 8.59 -5.63
C LEU A 196 -6.32 9.77 -6.03
N GLN A 197 -5.87 11.03 -5.90
CA GLN A 197 -6.66 12.20 -6.32
C GLN A 197 -6.94 12.24 -7.83
N ASN A 198 -6.17 11.51 -8.65
CA ASN A 198 -6.41 11.43 -10.10
C ASN A 198 -7.38 10.30 -10.47
N ARG A 199 -7.91 9.57 -9.48
CA ARG A 199 -8.92 8.52 -9.66
C ARG A 199 -10.32 9.10 -9.43
N ASN A 200 -11.37 8.37 -9.83
CA ASN A 200 -12.77 8.78 -9.64
C ASN A 200 -13.22 8.58 -8.17
N LEU A 201 -12.57 9.29 -7.24
CA LEU A 201 -12.77 9.16 -5.78
C LEU A 201 -12.95 10.53 -5.13
N GLU A 202 -13.77 10.59 -4.08
CA GLU A 202 -13.79 11.75 -3.19
C GLU A 202 -12.64 11.63 -2.19
N VAL A 203 -11.57 12.40 -2.39
CA VAL A 203 -10.38 12.33 -1.53
C VAL A 203 -10.29 13.54 -0.59
N TYR A 204 -10.11 13.24 0.69
CA TYR A 204 -9.93 14.21 1.77
C TYR A 204 -8.53 14.02 2.36
N TYR A 205 -7.74 15.09 2.32
CA TYR A 205 -6.40 15.12 2.89
C TYR A 205 -6.28 16.25 3.90
N PHE A 206 -5.61 15.99 5.01
CA PHE A 206 -5.50 17.02 6.04
C PHE A 206 -4.20 17.02 6.81
N VAL A 207 -3.86 18.21 7.29
CA VAL A 207 -2.78 18.42 8.24
C VAL A 207 -3.35 18.33 9.65
N ALA A 208 -2.94 17.30 10.38
CA ALA A 208 -3.42 16.91 11.70
C ALA A 208 -2.74 17.71 12.82
N ASP A 209 -2.96 19.02 12.86
CA ASP A 209 -2.27 19.93 13.78
C ASP A 209 -2.68 19.78 15.26
N LEU A 210 -3.88 19.28 15.58
CA LEU A 210 -4.24 18.94 16.95
C LEU A 210 -3.48 17.70 17.43
N HIS A 211 -3.26 16.72 16.55
CA HIS A 211 -2.44 15.54 16.87
C HIS A 211 -0.97 15.92 17.14
N ALA A 212 -0.44 16.94 16.48
CA ALA A 212 0.94 17.38 16.70
C ALA A 212 1.18 17.87 18.14
N LEU A 213 0.15 18.41 18.81
CA LEU A 213 0.24 18.86 20.21
C LEU A 213 0.58 17.73 21.19
N THR A 214 0.42 16.46 20.81
CA THR A 214 0.84 15.32 21.65
C THR A 214 2.36 15.26 21.83
N THR A 215 3.14 15.87 20.92
CA THR A 215 4.60 15.81 20.90
C THR A 215 5.30 17.17 20.72
N VAL A 216 4.62 18.16 20.13
CA VAL A 216 5.17 19.50 19.86
C VAL A 216 4.43 20.53 20.72
N LYS A 217 5.14 21.16 21.66
CA LYS A 217 4.62 22.23 22.54
C LYS A 217 5.20 23.60 22.24
N ASP A 218 6.30 23.65 21.50
CA ASP A 218 6.94 24.88 21.08
C ASP A 218 6.11 25.55 19.98
N ARG A 219 5.78 26.84 20.17
CA ARG A 219 4.90 27.60 19.29
C ARG A 219 5.50 27.76 17.89
N GLU A 220 6.72 28.28 17.83
CA GLU A 220 7.39 28.60 16.55
C GLU A 220 7.60 27.32 15.75
N LYS A 221 8.06 26.26 16.41
CA LYS A 221 8.24 24.95 15.79
C LYS A 221 6.93 24.35 15.26
N LEU A 222 5.82 24.51 15.97
CA LEU A 222 4.52 24.02 15.49
C LEU A 222 4.05 24.82 14.27
N GLU A 223 4.19 26.15 14.31
CA GLU A 223 3.85 27.04 13.20
C GLU A 223 4.66 26.71 11.94
N ASP A 224 5.98 26.49 12.10
CA ASP A 224 6.88 26.09 11.02
C ASP A 224 6.52 24.72 10.46
N ASN A 225 6.32 23.71 11.34
CA ASN A 225 5.96 22.37 10.89
C ASN A 225 4.65 22.35 10.09
N ILE A 226 3.64 23.10 10.52
CA ILE A 226 2.36 23.20 9.82
C ILE A 226 2.57 23.83 8.44
N THR A 227 3.25 24.98 8.41
CA THR A 227 3.50 25.74 7.18
C THR A 227 4.27 24.89 6.18
N ASN A 228 5.35 24.25 6.61
CA ASN A 228 6.17 23.41 5.76
C ASN A 228 5.43 22.18 5.24
N VAL A 229 4.66 21.46 6.07
CA VAL A 229 3.90 20.31 5.59
C VAL A 229 2.86 20.71 4.54
N VAL A 230 2.18 21.85 4.73
CA VAL A 230 1.23 22.38 3.74
C VAL A 230 1.93 22.68 2.42
N LEU A 231 3.04 23.44 2.48
CA LEU A 231 3.82 23.80 1.30
C LEU A 231 4.36 22.57 0.58
N ASP A 232 4.87 21.59 1.34
CA ASP A 232 5.43 20.36 0.79
C ASP A 232 4.38 19.54 0.05
N TYR A 233 3.15 19.40 0.59
CA TYR A 233 2.06 18.70 -0.09
C TYR A 233 1.69 19.36 -1.43
N LEU A 234 1.49 20.67 -1.43
CA LEU A 234 1.18 21.42 -2.64
C LEU A 234 2.32 21.34 -3.67
N ALA A 235 3.57 21.50 -3.21
CA ALA A 235 4.75 21.41 -4.03
C ALA A 235 4.99 20.01 -4.62
N LEU A 236 4.60 18.95 -3.91
CA LEU A 236 4.73 17.58 -4.38
C LEU A 236 3.67 17.21 -5.42
N GLY A 237 2.62 18.01 -5.57
CA GLY A 237 1.60 17.85 -6.62
C GLY A 237 0.21 17.52 -6.09
N LEU A 238 -0.06 17.78 -4.80
CA LEU A 238 -1.43 17.78 -4.31
C LEU A 238 -2.21 18.90 -5.00
N ASP A 239 -3.33 18.56 -5.65
CA ASP A 239 -4.16 19.51 -6.38
C ASP A 239 -5.47 19.80 -5.60
N PRO A 240 -5.64 21.00 -5.03
CA PRO A 240 -6.84 21.38 -4.29
C PRO A 240 -8.13 21.44 -5.14
N GLU A 241 -8.02 21.38 -6.46
CA GLU A 241 -9.18 21.28 -7.35
C GLU A 241 -9.69 19.84 -7.46
N LYS A 242 -8.81 18.85 -7.22
CA LYS A 242 -9.11 17.42 -7.28
C LYS A 242 -9.36 16.77 -5.92
N CYS A 243 -8.96 17.43 -4.84
CA CYS A 243 -9.13 16.93 -3.48
C CYS A 243 -9.57 18.02 -2.50
N VAL A 244 -10.11 17.59 -1.36
CA VAL A 244 -10.38 18.49 -0.24
C VAL A 244 -9.15 18.50 0.67
N PHE A 245 -8.37 19.57 0.62
CA PHE A 245 -7.17 19.74 1.45
C PHE A 245 -7.36 20.80 2.54
N PHE A 246 -7.22 20.41 3.81
CA PHE A 246 -7.54 21.31 4.94
C PHE A 246 -6.66 21.08 6.18
N ARG A 247 -6.75 21.97 7.17
CA ARG A 247 -6.15 21.76 8.49
C ARG A 247 -7.19 21.28 9.49
N GLN A 248 -6.83 20.31 10.32
CA GLN A 248 -7.71 19.72 11.33
C GLN A 248 -8.34 20.77 12.24
N SER A 249 -7.53 21.68 12.80
CA SER A 249 -8.00 22.73 13.72
C SER A 249 -8.96 23.75 13.09
N GLN A 250 -9.01 23.85 11.75
CA GLN A 250 -9.95 24.75 11.06
C GLN A 250 -11.37 24.15 10.95
N VAL A 251 -11.56 22.89 11.36
CA VAL A 251 -12.85 22.20 11.36
C VAL A 251 -13.18 21.77 12.80
N PRO A 252 -13.89 22.59 13.60
CA PRO A 252 -14.13 22.32 15.02
C PRO A 252 -14.84 21.00 15.33
N ALA A 253 -15.58 20.46 14.36
CA ALA A 253 -16.30 19.20 14.48
C ALA A 253 -15.40 18.02 14.90
N HIS A 254 -14.11 18.03 14.54
CA HIS A 254 -13.13 17.03 14.98
C HIS A 254 -13.07 16.90 16.50
N SER A 255 -12.89 18.03 17.19
CA SER A 255 -12.82 18.05 18.65
C SER A 255 -14.18 17.75 19.29
N GLN A 256 -15.26 18.23 18.69
CA GLN A 256 -16.62 18.01 19.18
C GLN A 256 -17.03 16.54 19.11
N LEU A 257 -16.77 15.87 17.98
CA LEU A 257 -17.07 14.45 17.83
C LEU A 257 -16.14 13.61 18.71
N ALA A 258 -14.87 13.98 18.89
CA ALA A 258 -13.97 13.26 19.79
C ALA A 258 -14.52 13.17 21.23
N VAL A 259 -15.13 14.25 21.74
CA VAL A 259 -15.80 14.26 23.05
C VAL A 259 -16.98 13.31 23.08
N VAL A 260 -17.79 13.25 22.02
CA VAL A 260 -18.89 12.28 21.91
C VAL A 260 -18.34 10.85 21.93
N LEU A 261 -17.40 10.54 21.05
CA LEU A 261 -16.87 9.19 20.85
C LEU A 261 -16.15 8.64 22.08
N ALA A 262 -15.59 9.49 22.93
CA ALA A 262 -14.98 9.08 24.19
C ALA A 262 -15.94 8.31 25.12
N ASN A 263 -17.26 8.46 24.95
CA ASN A 263 -18.27 7.74 25.73
C ASN A 263 -18.58 6.32 25.21
N TYR A 264 -17.97 5.90 24.09
CA TYR A 264 -18.22 4.60 23.44
C TYR A 264 -16.96 3.71 23.41
N ILE A 265 -15.96 4.07 24.21
CA ILE A 265 -14.74 3.31 24.40
C ILE A 265 -14.37 3.27 25.88
N SER A 266 -13.93 2.12 26.36
CA SER A 266 -13.51 1.97 27.75
C SER A 266 -12.03 2.31 27.96
N PHE A 267 -11.69 2.74 29.17
CA PHE A 267 -10.30 2.92 29.60
C PHE A 267 -9.45 1.66 29.35
N GLY A 268 -9.99 0.47 29.65
CA GLY A 268 -9.28 -0.79 29.44
C GLY A 268 -8.96 -1.09 27.97
N GLN A 269 -9.82 -0.69 27.02
CA GLN A 269 -9.51 -0.78 25.59
C GLN A 269 -8.36 0.17 25.21
N MET A 270 -8.40 1.41 25.69
CA MET A 270 -7.36 2.40 25.43
C MET A 270 -5.99 1.97 25.96
N GLN A 271 -5.94 1.36 27.16
CA GLN A 271 -4.69 0.82 27.73
C GLN A 271 -4.05 -0.30 26.92
N ARG A 272 -4.79 -0.96 26.02
CA ARG A 272 -4.26 -2.08 25.20
C ARG A 272 -3.59 -1.63 23.91
N MET A 273 -3.74 -0.36 23.53
CA MET A 273 -3.17 0.21 22.30
C MET A 273 -1.63 0.18 22.31
N HIS A 274 -1.03 -0.15 21.17
CA HIS A 274 0.43 -0.26 21.00
C HIS A 274 1.14 1.04 21.37
N ALA A 275 0.64 2.19 20.90
CA ALA A 275 1.26 3.48 21.21
C ALA A 275 1.37 3.77 22.72
N PHE A 276 0.42 3.30 23.52
CA PHE A 276 0.47 3.41 24.98
C PHE A 276 1.48 2.41 25.57
N LYS A 277 1.42 1.14 25.13
CA LYS A 277 2.33 0.09 25.59
C LYS A 277 3.79 0.37 25.26
N ASP A 278 4.07 0.85 24.05
CA ASP A 278 5.43 1.16 23.60
C ASP A 278 6.06 2.22 24.50
N LYS A 279 5.32 3.26 24.89
CA LYS A 279 5.81 4.28 25.82
C LYS A 279 6.16 3.73 27.19
N LEU A 280 5.33 2.84 27.73
CA LEU A 280 5.63 2.15 28.99
C LEU A 280 6.86 1.25 28.87
N GLN A 281 7.01 0.55 27.74
CA GLN A 281 8.18 -0.30 27.47
C GLN A 281 9.47 0.51 27.34
N PHE A 282 9.40 1.75 26.83
CA PHE A 282 10.53 2.68 26.78
C PHE A 282 10.78 3.44 28.09
N GLY A 283 10.18 2.99 29.20
CA GLY A 283 10.47 3.49 30.55
C GLY A 283 9.72 4.75 30.96
N ALA A 284 8.67 5.14 30.22
CA ALA A 284 7.80 6.22 30.68
C ALA A 284 6.93 5.74 31.86
N GLU A 285 6.86 6.54 32.93
CA GLU A 285 5.90 6.31 34.02
C GLU A 285 4.48 6.58 33.52
N VAL A 286 3.50 5.80 33.99
CA VAL A 286 2.09 5.96 33.58
C VAL A 286 1.61 7.38 33.86
N GLU A 287 2.03 7.95 35.00
CA GLU A 287 1.72 9.30 35.43
C GLU A 287 2.30 10.39 34.52
N SER A 288 3.35 10.08 33.76
CA SER A 288 4.00 11.02 32.83
C SER A 288 3.30 11.10 31.46
N ILE A 289 2.37 10.17 31.18
CA ILE A 289 1.65 10.13 29.91
C ILE A 289 0.52 11.17 29.94
N ASN A 290 0.64 12.19 29.09
CA ASN A 290 -0.39 13.22 29.00
C ASN A 290 -1.68 12.68 28.35
N MET A 291 -2.82 13.22 28.76
CA MET A 291 -4.15 12.80 28.27
C MET A 291 -4.35 13.03 26.77
N GLY A 292 -3.62 13.96 26.16
CA GLY A 292 -3.63 14.12 24.69
C GLY A 292 -3.06 12.89 24.00
N LEU A 293 -1.91 12.39 24.46
CA LEU A 293 -1.29 11.17 23.95
C LEU A 293 -2.10 9.91 24.31
N PHE A 294 -2.82 9.90 25.43
CA PHE A 294 -3.71 8.79 25.74
C PHE A 294 -4.96 8.80 24.86
N ASN A 295 -5.55 9.97 24.62
CA ASN A 295 -6.84 10.14 23.93
C ASN A 295 -6.73 10.34 22.41
N TYR A 296 -5.54 10.54 21.83
CA TYR A 296 -5.42 10.78 20.39
C TYR A 296 -6.07 9.68 19.51
N PRO A 297 -6.14 8.38 19.88
CA PRO A 297 -6.85 7.40 19.07
C PRO A 297 -8.36 7.70 18.96
N ILE A 298 -8.95 8.34 19.96
CA ILE A 298 -10.36 8.79 19.94
C ILE A 298 -10.50 10.00 19.02
N LEU A 299 -9.55 10.93 19.07
CA LEU A 299 -9.50 12.06 18.13
C LEU A 299 -9.34 11.56 16.69
N MET A 300 -8.48 10.58 16.45
CA MET A 300 -8.31 9.94 15.14
C MET A 300 -9.60 9.27 14.66
N ALA A 301 -10.31 8.57 15.55
CA ALA A 301 -11.62 8.00 15.22
C ALA A 301 -12.63 9.10 14.83
N ALA A 302 -12.62 10.25 15.53
CA ALA A 302 -13.44 11.39 15.16
C ALA A 302 -13.06 11.95 13.79
N ASP A 303 -11.77 12.12 13.53
CA ASP A 303 -11.25 12.60 12.25
C ASP A 303 -11.72 11.71 11.10
N ILE A 304 -11.74 10.39 11.30
CA ILE A 304 -12.18 9.42 10.31
C ILE A 304 -13.70 9.45 10.14
N LEU A 305 -14.45 9.32 11.24
CA LEU A 305 -15.89 9.08 11.18
C LEU A 305 -16.71 10.30 10.73
N LEU A 306 -16.20 11.52 10.92
CA LEU A 306 -16.84 12.75 10.41
C LEU A 306 -17.05 12.72 8.90
N TYR A 307 -16.13 12.10 8.17
CA TYR A 307 -16.20 12.03 6.71
C TYR A 307 -16.79 10.72 6.22
N LYS A 308 -17.08 9.75 7.08
CA LYS A 308 -17.67 8.45 6.67
C LYS A 308 -16.93 7.80 5.47
N PRO A 309 -15.59 7.70 5.47
CA PRO A 309 -14.85 7.16 4.34
C PRO A 309 -15.12 5.67 4.17
N TYR A 310 -15.01 5.18 2.93
CA TYR A 310 -14.95 3.75 2.66
C TYR A 310 -13.68 3.14 3.27
N GLY A 311 -12.55 3.81 3.11
CA GLY A 311 -11.27 3.31 3.61
C GLY A 311 -10.24 4.41 3.86
N VAL A 312 -9.24 4.05 4.67
CA VAL A 312 -8.18 4.95 5.13
C VAL A 312 -6.82 4.36 4.72
N PRO A 313 -6.08 5.02 3.80
CA PRO A 313 -4.73 4.64 3.44
C PRO A 313 -3.80 4.82 4.63
N VAL A 314 -3.27 3.70 5.13
CA VAL A 314 -2.39 3.68 6.30
C VAL A 314 -1.31 2.63 6.17
N GLY A 315 -0.22 2.78 6.93
CA GLY A 315 0.77 1.72 7.11
C GLY A 315 0.24 0.59 8.00
N GLU A 316 0.90 -0.57 7.93
CA GLU A 316 0.58 -1.72 8.79
C GLU A 316 0.62 -1.37 10.28
N ASP A 317 1.50 -0.44 10.68
CA ASP A 317 1.65 0.05 12.05
C ASP A 317 0.42 0.81 12.59
N GLN A 318 -0.49 1.24 11.71
CA GLN A 318 -1.71 1.97 12.08
C GLN A 318 -2.99 1.12 12.01
N ARG A 319 -2.88 -0.18 11.65
CA ARG A 319 -4.04 -1.08 11.55
C ARG A 319 -4.88 -1.07 12.83
N GLN A 320 -4.22 -1.12 13.98
CA GLN A 320 -4.88 -1.14 15.29
C GLN A 320 -5.73 0.11 15.54
N HIS A 321 -5.32 1.28 15.05
CA HIS A 321 -6.10 2.51 15.19
C HIS A 321 -7.37 2.49 14.35
N ILE A 322 -7.30 1.88 13.16
CA ILE A 322 -8.48 1.67 12.30
C ILE A 322 -9.42 0.65 12.95
N GLU A 323 -8.90 -0.43 13.53
CA GLU A 323 -9.69 -1.40 14.30
C GLU A 323 -10.40 -0.75 15.49
N LEU A 324 -9.69 0.08 16.27
CA LEU A 324 -10.30 0.86 17.36
C LEU A 324 -11.40 1.80 16.85
N THR A 325 -11.16 2.46 15.71
CA THR A 325 -12.16 3.33 15.07
C THR A 325 -13.42 2.55 14.70
N ARG A 326 -13.27 1.33 14.17
CA ARG A 326 -14.38 0.43 13.85
C ARG A 326 -15.12 -0.03 15.10
N ASP A 327 -14.41 -0.36 16.18
CA ASP A 327 -15.02 -0.71 17.47
C ASP A 327 -15.86 0.44 18.03
N ILE A 328 -15.32 1.66 18.00
CA ILE A 328 -16.02 2.88 18.44
C ILE A 328 -17.29 3.10 17.60
N ALA A 329 -17.18 3.02 16.27
CA ALA A 329 -18.32 3.15 15.35
C ALA A 329 -19.39 2.08 15.61
N GLY A 330 -18.97 0.82 15.76
CA GLY A 330 -19.86 -0.30 16.07
C GLY A 330 -20.59 -0.13 17.40
N ASN A 331 -19.89 0.32 18.44
CA ASN A 331 -20.49 0.59 19.75
C ASN A 331 -21.51 1.74 19.70
N PHE A 332 -21.20 2.83 18.99
CA PHE A 332 -22.13 3.94 18.79
C PHE A 332 -23.40 3.48 18.06
N ASN A 333 -23.22 2.81 16.91
CA ASN A 333 -24.30 2.31 16.06
C ASN A 333 -25.22 1.35 16.83
N LYS A 334 -24.62 0.40 17.58
CA LYS A 334 -25.36 -0.54 18.42
C LYS A 334 -26.16 0.14 19.51
N THR A 335 -25.58 1.13 20.20
CA THR A 335 -26.23 1.85 21.30
C THR A 335 -27.54 2.50 20.88
N TYR A 336 -27.60 3.09 19.69
CA TYR A 336 -28.80 3.78 19.19
C TYR A 336 -29.53 3.02 18.07
N SER A 337 -29.20 1.74 17.84
CA SER A 337 -29.81 0.90 16.80
C SER A 337 -29.85 1.58 15.41
N ASN A 338 -28.72 2.11 14.96
CA ASN A 338 -28.58 2.88 13.72
C ASN A 338 -27.34 2.47 12.92
N ASP A 339 -27.12 3.09 11.76
CA ASP A 339 -26.01 2.86 10.84
C ASP A 339 -25.26 4.16 10.45
N LEU A 340 -25.25 5.16 11.34
CA LEU A 340 -24.67 6.48 11.07
C LEU A 340 -23.21 6.41 10.63
N PHE A 341 -22.41 5.62 11.35
CA PHE A 341 -20.98 5.51 11.12
C PHE A 341 -20.64 4.24 10.34
N PRO A 342 -20.04 4.33 9.13
CA PRO A 342 -19.53 3.15 8.46
C PRO A 342 -18.33 2.59 9.22
N LEU A 343 -18.00 1.32 8.94
CA LEU A 343 -16.78 0.69 9.45
C LEU A 343 -15.69 0.86 8.39
N PRO A 344 -14.74 1.80 8.56
CA PRO A 344 -13.74 2.09 7.55
C PRO A 344 -12.80 0.89 7.34
N GLU A 345 -12.40 0.64 6.10
CA GLU A 345 -11.42 -0.39 5.76
C GLU A 345 -9.98 0.17 5.82
N PRO A 346 -9.02 -0.53 6.46
CA PRO A 346 -7.61 -0.15 6.38
C PRO A 346 -7.06 -0.46 4.99
N LEU A 347 -6.64 0.57 4.25
CA LEU A 347 -6.07 0.42 2.92
C LEU A 347 -4.55 0.41 3.02
N ILE A 348 -3.99 -0.78 3.26
CA ILE A 348 -2.55 -0.95 3.48
C ILE A 348 -1.88 -1.33 2.15
N SER A 349 -0.97 -0.48 1.69
CA SER A 349 -0.15 -0.77 0.49
C SER A 349 0.98 -1.74 0.84
N LYS A 350 1.23 -2.70 -0.05
CA LYS A 350 2.34 -3.66 0.09
C LYS A 350 3.72 -3.03 -0.14
N GLU A 351 3.79 -1.84 -0.76
CA GLU A 351 5.05 -1.19 -1.13
C GLU A 351 5.61 -0.27 -0.04
N THR A 352 4.74 0.30 0.79
CA THR A 352 5.08 1.33 1.78
C THR A 352 5.96 0.83 2.93
N GLY A 353 6.03 -0.50 3.14
CA GLY A 353 6.90 -1.14 4.15
C GLY A 353 8.37 -1.30 3.74
N LYS A 354 8.75 -0.93 2.52
CA LYS A 354 10.08 -1.26 1.96
C LYS A 354 11.16 -0.20 2.19
N ILE A 355 10.82 1.02 2.61
CA ILE A 355 11.78 2.14 2.65
C ILE A 355 12.39 2.27 4.04
N VAL A 356 13.59 1.73 4.19
CA VAL A 356 14.41 1.90 5.40
C VAL A 356 15.16 3.24 5.38
N GLY A 357 15.53 3.73 6.55
CA GLY A 357 16.37 4.92 6.71
C GLY A 357 17.79 4.68 6.21
N THR A 358 18.60 5.74 6.21
CA THR A 358 20.00 5.70 5.75
C THR A 358 20.87 4.75 6.58
N ASP A 359 20.38 4.25 7.71
CA ASP A 359 21.01 3.24 8.57
C ASP A 359 20.67 1.79 8.18
N GLY A 360 19.84 1.58 7.17
CA GLY A 360 19.58 0.28 6.54
C GLY A 360 18.72 -0.72 7.29
N THR A 361 18.28 -0.39 8.51
CA THR A 361 17.54 -1.33 9.36
C THR A 361 16.22 -0.75 9.87
N ARG A 362 16.22 0.50 10.32
CA ARG A 362 15.05 1.13 10.94
C ARG A 362 14.29 1.95 9.90
N LYS A 363 12.99 2.16 10.14
CA LYS A 363 12.17 3.10 9.35
C LYS A 363 12.80 4.50 9.39
N MET A 364 12.71 5.21 8.27
CA MET A 364 13.18 6.58 8.16
C MET A 364 12.43 7.49 9.16
N SER A 365 13.17 8.17 10.04
CA SER A 365 12.64 9.10 11.03
C SER A 365 13.63 10.21 11.34
N LYS A 366 13.14 11.46 11.40
CA LYS A 366 13.96 12.62 11.76
C LYS A 366 14.60 12.49 13.13
N SER A 367 13.89 11.88 14.09
CA SER A 367 14.41 11.69 15.45
C SER A 367 15.63 10.77 15.50
N LEU A 368 15.77 9.87 14.51
CA LEU A 368 16.91 8.97 14.39
C LEU A 368 18.04 9.56 13.53
N GLY A 369 17.81 10.70 12.88
CA GLY A 369 18.76 11.30 11.94
C GLY A 369 19.03 10.45 10.69
N ASN A 370 18.20 9.44 10.40
CA ASN A 370 18.41 8.48 9.32
C ASN A 370 17.57 8.81 8.05
N VAL A 371 17.40 10.10 7.75
CA VAL A 371 16.49 10.60 6.70
C VAL A 371 17.22 11.14 5.48
N ILE A 372 16.50 11.18 4.35
CA ILE A 372 16.86 11.97 3.16
C ILE A 372 15.73 12.97 2.93
N GLY A 373 16.02 14.27 3.10
CA GLY A 373 15.04 15.34 2.94
C GLY A 373 14.72 15.62 1.47
N ILE A 374 13.51 16.12 1.22
CA ILE A 374 13.06 16.44 -0.15
C ILE A 374 13.43 17.88 -0.52
N PHE A 375 13.17 18.81 0.40
CA PHE A 375 13.33 20.25 0.20
C PHE A 375 14.52 20.87 0.95
N ASP A 376 15.28 20.04 1.68
CA ASP A 376 16.54 20.44 2.34
C ASP A 376 17.55 21.04 1.33
N ASP A 377 18.54 21.76 1.82
CA ASP A 377 19.64 22.26 0.99
C ASP A 377 20.41 21.12 0.33
N TYR A 378 20.98 21.40 -0.86
CA TYR A 378 21.73 20.42 -1.63
C TYR A 378 22.85 19.74 -0.82
N GLU A 379 23.61 20.52 -0.05
CA GLU A 379 24.70 19.98 0.78
C GLU A 379 24.20 19.09 1.92
N VAL A 380 23.01 19.38 2.48
CA VAL A 380 22.38 18.55 3.51
C VAL A 380 21.97 17.20 2.93
N ILE A 381 21.31 17.21 1.77
CA ILE A 381 20.87 15.99 1.07
C ILE A 381 22.06 15.17 0.60
N LYS A 382 23.07 15.83 0.03
CA LYS A 382 24.33 15.18 -0.35
C LYS A 382 24.93 14.48 0.85
N LYS A 383 25.05 15.15 2.00
CA LYS A 383 25.57 14.53 3.23
C LYS A 383 24.72 13.33 3.69
N GLN A 384 23.39 13.46 3.68
CA GLN A 384 22.47 12.38 4.04
C GLN A 384 22.66 11.15 3.14
N ILE A 385 22.67 11.33 1.82
CA ILE A 385 22.89 10.25 0.84
C ILE A 385 24.29 9.65 0.98
N MET A 386 25.32 10.49 1.14
CA MET A 386 26.70 10.02 1.28
C MET A 386 26.91 9.19 2.55
N SER A 387 26.14 9.44 3.61
CA SER A 387 26.15 8.68 4.86
C SER A 387 25.40 7.34 4.81
N ALA A 388 24.63 7.08 3.74
CA ALA A 388 23.76 5.91 3.67
C ALA A 388 24.53 4.58 3.68
N TYR A 389 23.96 3.60 4.38
CA TYR A 389 24.53 2.28 4.60
C TYR A 389 24.54 1.45 3.31
N THR A 390 25.72 0.91 2.97
CA THR A 390 25.96 0.06 1.79
C THR A 390 26.26 -1.38 2.19
N ASP A 391 27.45 -1.91 1.90
CA ASP A 391 27.88 -3.26 2.24
C ASP A 391 29.09 -3.19 3.18
N PRO A 392 28.97 -3.60 4.47
CA PRO A 392 30.06 -3.50 5.44
C PRO A 392 31.23 -4.42 5.11
N ASN A 393 31.01 -5.45 4.28
CA ASN A 393 32.05 -6.38 3.87
C ASN A 393 32.91 -5.82 2.71
N ARG A 394 32.47 -4.72 2.09
CA ARG A 394 33.17 -4.06 1.00
C ARG A 394 34.17 -3.05 1.55
N LYS A 395 35.47 -3.38 1.50
CA LYS A 395 36.53 -2.51 2.06
C LYS A 395 37.15 -1.58 1.01
N ARG A 396 37.15 -1.99 -0.26
CA ARG A 396 37.70 -1.23 -1.38
C ARG A 396 36.69 -1.14 -2.53
N ALA A 397 36.82 -0.10 -3.35
CA ALA A 397 35.97 0.07 -4.54
C ALA A 397 36.10 -1.09 -5.55
N THR A 398 37.24 -1.78 -5.55
CA THR A 398 37.49 -2.96 -6.40
C THR A 398 36.90 -4.25 -5.85
N ASP A 399 36.41 -4.26 -4.60
CA ASP A 399 35.83 -5.45 -4.00
C ASP A 399 34.38 -5.62 -4.52
N PRO A 400 33.97 -6.83 -4.93
CA PRO A 400 32.58 -7.17 -5.21
C PRO A 400 31.65 -6.80 -4.05
N GLY A 401 30.54 -6.13 -4.35
CA GLY A 401 29.57 -5.72 -3.33
C GLY A 401 28.20 -6.40 -3.47
N LYS A 402 27.48 -6.50 -2.35
CA LYS A 402 26.09 -7.01 -2.31
C LYS A 402 25.07 -5.90 -2.58
N ILE A 403 24.05 -6.22 -3.39
CA ILE A 403 22.89 -5.34 -3.64
C ILE A 403 21.81 -5.54 -2.58
N GLU A 404 21.57 -6.79 -2.18
CA GLU A 404 20.57 -7.11 -1.16
C GLU A 404 20.96 -6.50 0.19
N GLY A 405 20.06 -5.70 0.76
CA GLY A 405 20.29 -4.96 2.00
C GLY A 405 21.03 -3.62 1.81
N ASN A 406 21.44 -3.27 0.59
CA ASN A 406 22.10 -2.01 0.30
C ASN A 406 21.06 -0.89 0.08
N THR A 407 21.01 0.07 1.00
CA THR A 407 20.01 1.16 0.97
C THR A 407 20.16 2.08 -0.24
N VAL A 408 21.38 2.26 -0.73
CA VAL A 408 21.65 3.17 -1.85
C VAL A 408 21.00 2.65 -3.13
N PHE A 409 21.08 1.34 -3.38
CA PHE A 409 20.41 0.74 -4.53
C PHE A 409 18.89 0.69 -4.37
N MET A 410 18.39 0.50 -3.15
CA MET A 410 16.95 0.64 -2.87
C MET A 410 16.45 2.05 -3.20
N TYR A 411 17.21 3.09 -2.86
CA TYR A 411 16.84 4.47 -3.20
C TYR A 411 16.94 4.73 -4.71
N HIS A 412 17.96 4.20 -5.39
CA HIS A 412 18.04 4.24 -6.85
C HIS A 412 16.82 3.58 -7.51
N ASP A 413 16.41 2.42 -7.02
CA ASP A 413 15.25 1.69 -7.54
C ASP A 413 13.95 2.48 -7.45
N ILE A 414 13.85 3.40 -6.49
CA ILE A 414 12.64 4.19 -6.25
C ILE A 414 12.72 5.56 -6.95
N ILE A 415 13.86 6.24 -6.87
CA ILE A 415 14.04 7.63 -7.33
C ILE A 415 14.46 7.70 -8.80
N ASN A 416 15.33 6.80 -9.23
CA ASN A 416 15.96 6.90 -10.54
C ASN A 416 14.99 6.47 -11.64
N GLN A 417 14.76 7.35 -12.61
CA GLN A 417 13.88 7.07 -13.75
C GLN A 417 14.56 6.19 -14.81
N ASN A 418 15.89 6.27 -14.94
CA ASN A 418 16.64 5.42 -15.87
C ASN A 418 16.95 4.07 -15.22
N LYS A 419 16.05 3.09 -15.40
CA LYS A 419 16.19 1.75 -14.82
C LYS A 419 17.35 0.96 -15.41
N ASP A 420 17.65 1.13 -16.69
CA ASP A 420 18.77 0.45 -17.35
C ASP A 420 20.11 0.85 -16.74
N MET A 421 20.29 2.15 -16.47
CA MET A 421 21.47 2.65 -15.76
C MET A 421 21.58 2.07 -14.34
N VAL A 422 20.46 1.89 -13.64
CA VAL A 422 20.46 1.28 -12.30
C VAL A 422 20.89 -0.18 -12.37
N GLU A 423 20.39 -0.95 -13.34
CA GLU A 423 20.80 -2.36 -13.52
C GLU A 423 22.26 -2.49 -13.98
N GLU A 424 22.75 -1.57 -14.80
CA GLU A 424 24.17 -1.47 -15.16
C GLU A 424 25.03 -1.21 -13.91
N MET A 425 24.65 -0.24 -13.08
CA MET A 425 25.35 0.05 -11.82
C MET A 425 25.34 -1.16 -10.87
N LYS A 426 24.21 -1.87 -10.75
CA LYS A 426 24.11 -3.09 -9.93
C LYS A 426 25.07 -4.18 -10.44
N THR A 427 25.18 -4.34 -11.76
CA THR A 427 26.08 -5.32 -12.40
C THR A 427 27.54 -4.97 -12.11
N LYS A 428 27.93 -3.72 -12.38
CA LYS A 428 29.28 -3.21 -12.08
C LYS A 428 29.62 -3.30 -10.60
N TYR A 429 28.66 -3.05 -9.72
CA TYR A 429 28.88 -3.09 -8.27
C TYR A 429 29.14 -4.52 -7.78
N LYS A 430 28.41 -5.51 -8.32
CA LYS A 430 28.68 -6.94 -8.07
C LYS A 430 30.03 -7.39 -8.63
N ALA A 431 30.49 -6.80 -9.74
CA ALA A 431 31.78 -7.09 -10.35
C ALA A 431 32.98 -6.38 -9.66
N GLY A 432 32.72 -5.42 -8.75
CA GLY A 432 33.77 -4.60 -8.16
C GLY A 432 34.30 -3.51 -9.11
N GLU A 433 33.52 -3.12 -10.11
CA GLU A 433 33.92 -2.16 -11.16
C GLU A 433 33.45 -0.72 -10.88
N ILE A 434 32.61 -0.51 -9.86
CA ILE A 434 32.09 0.83 -9.47
C ILE A 434 32.07 1.00 -7.95
N GLY A 435 32.63 2.10 -7.43
CA GLY A 435 32.72 2.36 -5.99
C GLY A 435 31.45 2.99 -5.38
N ASP A 436 31.31 2.89 -4.05
CA ASP A 436 30.16 3.44 -3.31
C ASP A 436 29.98 4.95 -3.51
N VAL A 437 31.08 5.69 -3.58
CA VAL A 437 31.07 7.16 -3.79
C VAL A 437 30.39 7.49 -5.12
N GLU A 438 30.79 6.85 -6.21
CA GLU A 438 30.22 7.10 -7.53
C GLU A 438 28.72 6.74 -7.57
N VAL A 439 28.33 5.59 -6.99
CA VAL A 439 26.92 5.19 -6.92
C VAL A 439 26.10 6.20 -6.11
N LYS A 440 26.64 6.72 -5.00
CA LYS A 440 25.98 7.73 -4.16
C LYS A 440 25.90 9.08 -4.84
N GLU A 441 26.93 9.51 -5.57
CA GLU A 441 26.91 10.76 -6.35
C GLU A 441 25.85 10.71 -7.45
N LYS A 442 25.73 9.57 -8.15
CA LYS A 442 24.65 9.36 -9.12
C LYS A 442 23.26 9.41 -8.45
N LEU A 443 23.13 8.96 -7.20
CA LEU A 443 21.87 9.06 -6.46
C LEU A 443 21.54 10.51 -6.08
N VAL A 444 22.54 11.32 -5.73
CA VAL A 444 22.36 12.75 -5.44
C VAL A 444 21.80 13.48 -6.66
N GLU A 445 22.36 13.23 -7.86
CA GLU A 445 21.85 13.82 -9.10
C GLU A 445 20.46 13.31 -9.45
N ALA A 446 20.20 12.00 -9.30
CA ALA A 446 18.87 11.44 -9.52
C ALA A 446 17.81 12.06 -8.58
N HIS A 447 18.15 12.23 -7.30
CA HIS A 447 17.29 12.90 -6.32
C HIS A 447 16.98 14.34 -6.71
N LYS A 448 18.02 15.11 -7.08
CA LYS A 448 17.89 16.49 -7.53
C LYS A 448 16.98 16.61 -8.75
N LEU A 449 17.16 15.75 -9.74
CA LEU A 449 16.34 15.74 -10.96
C LEU A 449 14.89 15.36 -10.64
N TYR A 450 14.69 14.31 -9.85
CA TYR A 450 13.37 13.79 -9.50
C TYR A 450 12.49 14.85 -8.81
N PHE A 451 13.06 15.64 -7.89
CA PHE A 451 12.33 16.66 -7.14
C PHE A 451 12.50 18.09 -7.69
N ALA A 452 13.06 18.27 -8.89
CA ALA A 452 13.32 19.59 -9.46
C ALA A 452 12.04 20.42 -9.63
N GLU A 453 10.99 19.82 -10.22
CA GLU A 453 9.69 20.47 -10.39
C GLU A 453 9.05 20.79 -9.03
N ALA A 454 9.09 19.84 -8.09
CA ALA A 454 8.54 20.06 -6.76
C ALA A 454 9.22 21.24 -6.05
N ARG A 455 10.56 21.36 -6.17
CA ARG A 455 11.31 22.49 -5.59
C ARG A 455 10.95 23.82 -6.23
N ALA A 456 10.70 23.85 -7.55
CA ALA A 456 10.25 25.05 -8.23
C ALA A 456 8.86 25.49 -7.72
N ARG A 457 7.90 24.56 -7.69
CA ARG A 457 6.54 24.82 -7.16
C ARG A 457 6.56 25.26 -5.69
N ARG A 458 7.42 24.66 -4.87
CA ARG A 458 7.53 25.06 -3.46
C ARG A 458 7.93 26.53 -3.31
N LYS A 459 8.89 27.01 -4.11
CA LYS A 459 9.30 28.43 -4.11
C LYS A 459 8.17 29.36 -4.57
N GLU A 460 7.34 28.93 -5.52
CA GLU A 460 6.17 29.68 -5.95
C GLU A 460 5.17 29.84 -4.80
N PHE A 461 4.83 28.75 -4.10
CA PHE A 461 3.93 28.80 -2.94
C PHE A 461 4.51 29.57 -1.75
N GLU A 462 5.83 29.52 -1.52
CA GLU A 462 6.50 30.36 -0.52
C GLU A 462 6.43 31.84 -0.88
N GLY A 463 6.46 32.17 -2.17
CA GLY A 463 6.30 33.53 -2.68
C GLY A 463 4.88 34.08 -2.55
N ASP A 464 3.87 33.22 -2.45
CA ASP A 464 2.45 33.59 -2.31
C ASP A 464 1.74 32.80 -1.20
N LEU A 465 2.06 33.14 0.06
CA LEU A 465 1.38 32.57 1.22
C LEU A 465 -0.11 32.93 1.29
N GLN A 466 -0.56 33.97 0.59
CA GLN A 466 -1.97 34.33 0.56
C GLN A 466 -2.77 33.33 -0.27
N LEU A 467 -2.22 32.88 -1.40
CA LEU A 467 -2.77 31.77 -2.17
C LEU A 467 -2.90 30.50 -1.31
N VAL A 468 -1.84 30.13 -0.58
CA VAL A 468 -1.85 28.94 0.30
C VAL A 468 -2.93 29.06 1.38
N LYS A 469 -3.10 30.24 1.99
CA LYS A 469 -4.19 30.49 2.95
C LYS A 469 -5.56 30.32 2.31
N ASN A 470 -5.77 30.84 1.10
CA ASN A 470 -7.04 30.74 0.39
C ASN A 470 -7.39 29.29 0.07
N ILE A 471 -6.41 28.49 -0.39
CA ILE A 471 -6.55 27.04 -0.63
C ILE A 471 -7.06 26.33 0.64
N LEU A 472 -6.40 26.57 1.78
CA LEU A 472 -6.78 25.94 3.05
C LEU A 472 -8.17 26.40 3.54
N LEU A 473 -8.51 27.68 3.37
CA LEU A 473 -9.83 28.21 3.73
C LEU A 473 -10.95 27.61 2.88
N GLU A 474 -10.70 27.38 1.59
CA GLU A 474 -11.67 26.72 0.71
C GLU A 474 -11.84 25.25 1.10
N GLY A 475 -10.73 24.54 1.27
CA GLY A 475 -10.76 23.14 1.71
C GLY A 475 -11.42 22.98 3.08
N SER A 476 -11.16 23.88 4.03
CA SER A 476 -11.80 23.83 5.36
C SER A 476 -13.30 24.07 5.29
N LYS A 477 -13.79 24.91 4.38
CA LYS A 477 -15.23 25.10 4.13
C LYS A 477 -15.87 23.81 3.60
N LYS A 478 -15.29 23.22 2.55
CA LYS A 478 -15.75 21.94 1.96
C LYS A 478 -15.77 20.83 3.02
N ALA A 479 -14.69 20.70 3.79
CA ALA A 479 -14.57 19.74 4.86
C ALA A 479 -15.56 19.98 6.00
N SER A 480 -15.77 21.25 6.40
CA SER A 480 -16.72 21.62 7.46
C SER A 480 -18.16 21.28 7.11
N THR A 481 -18.57 21.44 5.84
CA THR A 481 -19.91 21.06 5.40
C THR A 481 -20.19 19.60 5.73
N ILE A 482 -19.32 18.68 5.30
CA ILE A 482 -19.50 17.24 5.56
C ILE A 482 -19.39 16.92 7.04
N ALA A 483 -18.37 17.44 7.72
CA ALA A 483 -18.11 17.15 9.12
C ALA A 483 -19.26 17.63 10.02
N ASN A 484 -19.77 18.85 9.80
CA ASN A 484 -20.88 19.38 10.59
C ASN A 484 -22.18 18.63 10.34
N THR A 485 -22.47 18.20 9.10
CA THR A 485 -23.63 17.35 8.82
C THR A 485 -23.56 16.05 9.61
N THR A 486 -22.43 15.34 9.56
CA THR A 486 -22.25 14.09 10.34
C THR A 486 -22.35 14.33 11.84
N LEU A 487 -21.78 15.42 12.36
CA LEU A 487 -21.86 15.78 13.77
C LEU A 487 -23.30 16.08 14.20
N GLU A 488 -24.06 16.81 13.38
CA GLU A 488 -25.46 17.10 13.66
C GLU A 488 -26.32 15.84 13.67
N GLU A 489 -26.08 14.90 12.77
CA GLU A 489 -26.74 13.59 12.78
C GLU A 489 -26.43 12.82 14.07
N ALA A 490 -25.16 12.81 14.49
CA ALA A 490 -24.76 12.22 15.77
C ALA A 490 -25.47 12.91 16.95
N TYR A 491 -25.49 14.25 16.98
CA TYR A 491 -26.14 15.04 18.02
C TYR A 491 -27.64 14.80 18.12
N LYS A 492 -28.34 14.57 17.00
CA LYS A 492 -29.75 14.18 16.98
C LYS A 492 -29.95 12.81 17.61
N LEU A 493 -29.13 11.82 17.23
CA LEU A 493 -29.24 10.45 17.76
C LEU A 493 -28.98 10.39 19.28
N ILE A 494 -28.01 11.16 19.77
CA ILE A 494 -27.67 11.18 21.21
C ILE A 494 -28.54 12.16 22.02
N GLY A 495 -29.45 12.90 21.39
CA GLY A 495 -30.39 13.82 22.03
C GLY A 495 -29.85 15.21 22.40
N ILE A 496 -28.63 15.56 21.99
CA ILE A 496 -28.08 16.92 22.16
C ILE A 496 -28.86 17.92 21.30
N LYS A 497 -29.24 17.54 20.08
CA LYS A 497 -30.18 18.28 19.24
C LYS A 497 -31.60 17.83 19.57
N ASN A 498 -32.39 18.74 20.12
CA ASN A 498 -33.72 18.44 20.60
C ASN A 498 -34.63 19.67 20.43
N LYS A 499 -35.81 19.66 21.04
CA LYS A 499 -36.80 20.74 20.92
C LYS A 499 -36.32 22.13 21.34
N LEU A 500 -35.15 22.24 21.99
CA LEU A 500 -34.56 23.51 22.43
C LEU A 500 -33.53 24.07 21.45
N ASN A 501 -33.04 23.31 20.45
CA ASN A 501 -31.87 23.72 19.64
C ASN A 501 -31.66 22.98 18.30
#